data_AF-A0A6C0F5B1-F1
#
_entry.id   AF-A0A6C0F5B1-F1
#
_cell.length_a   1.000
_cell.length_b   1.000
_cell.length_c   1.000
_cell.angle_alpha   90.00
_cell.angle_beta   90.00
_cell.angle_gamma   90.00
#
_symmetry.space_group_name_H-M   'P 1'
#
loop_
_entity.id
_entity.type
_entity.pdbx_description
1 polymer ?
#
loop_
_entity_poly.entity_id
_entity_poly.type
_entity_poly.pdbx_seq_one_letter_code
_entity_poly.pdbx_strand_id
1 'polypeptide(L)' 'MTYGDIEHKHYVETLSPYDRHIQLAFEKKIEVLMLYKTLNKSEEVYLNEESINKAIQWFTQNIKK' A
#
# COMPACT_ATOMS: atom_id res chain seq x y z
N MET A 1 -15.69 -4.33 9.97
CA MET A 1 -15.67 -5.03 8.69
C MET A 1 -16.86 -4.55 7.89
N THR A 2 -16.58 -3.82 6.83
CA THR A 2 -17.57 -3.39 5.84
C THR A 2 -17.88 -4.57 4.92
N TYR A 3 -19.02 -4.53 4.20
CA TYR A 3 -19.39 -5.56 3.23
C TYR A 3 -18.31 -5.73 2.14
N GLY A 4 -17.65 -4.64 1.75
CA GLY A 4 -16.53 -4.68 0.80
C GLY A 4 -15.28 -5.42 1.31
N ASP A 5 -15.04 -5.43 2.62
CA ASP A 5 -13.89 -6.15 3.21
C ASP A 5 -14.04 -7.67 3.05
N ILE A 6 -15.28 -8.16 3.09
CA ILE A 6 -15.61 -9.60 2.99
C ILE A 6 -15.44 -10.09 1.55
N GLU A 7 -15.96 -9.33 0.57
CA GLU A 7 -15.85 -9.67 -0.85
C GLU A 7 -14.38 -9.63 -1.32
N HIS A 8 -13.62 -8.63 -0.86
CA HIS A 8 -12.20 -8.52 -1.17
C HIS A 8 -11.40 -9.70 -0.63
N LYS A 9 -11.64 -10.09 0.63
CA LYS A 9 -10.98 -11.27 1.21
C LYS A 9 -11.28 -12.53 0.42
N HIS A 10 -12.53 -12.75 0.05
CA HIS A 10 -12.91 -13.91 -0.75
C HIS A 10 -12.26 -13.90 -2.13
N TYR A 11 -12.21 -12.74 -2.79
CA TYR A 11 -11.49 -12.57 -4.06
C TYR A 11 -10.01 -12.96 -3.94
N VAL A 12 -9.29 -12.41 -2.97
CA VAL A 12 -7.86 -12.72 -2.75
C VAL A 12 -7.64 -14.21 -2.45
N GLU A 13 -8.58 -14.87 -1.77
CA GLU A 13 -8.55 -16.30 -1.50
C GLU A 13 -8.74 -17.18 -2.74
N THR A 14 -9.47 -16.70 -3.75
CA THR A 14 -9.67 -17.40 -5.04
C THR A 14 -8.50 -17.27 -6.00
N LEU A 15 -7.58 -16.33 -5.77
CA LEU A 15 -6.39 -16.15 -6.60
C LEU A 15 -5.40 -17.33 -6.49
N SER A 16 -4.67 -17.58 -7.57
CA SER A 16 -3.52 -18.49 -7.55
C SER A 16 -2.47 -18.02 -6.51
N PRO A 17 -1.59 -18.91 -6.01
CA PRO A 17 -0.56 -18.50 -5.04
C PRO A 17 0.32 -17.36 -5.54
N TYR A 18 0.63 -17.33 -6.84
CA TYR A 18 1.45 -16.29 -7.47
C TYR A 18 0.70 -14.97 -7.55
N ASP A 19 -0.54 -14.98 -8.05
CA ASP A 19 -1.35 -13.76 -8.19
C ASP A 19 -1.69 -13.16 -6.83
N ARG A 20 -1.92 -14.02 -5.82
CA ARG A 20 -2.11 -13.60 -4.43
C ARG A 20 -0.89 -12.88 -3.89
N HIS A 21 0.31 -13.37 -4.19
CA HIS A 21 1.54 -12.71 -3.79
C HIS A 21 1.67 -11.32 -4.42
N ILE A 22 1.36 -11.20 -5.72
CA ILE A 22 1.35 -9.91 -6.43
C ILE A 22 0.32 -8.95 -5.80
N GLN A 23 -0.90 -9.43 -5.57
CA GLN A 23 -2.00 -8.65 -5.00
C GLN A 23 -1.64 -8.10 -3.61
N LEU A 24 -1.13 -8.96 -2.71
CA LEU A 24 -0.69 -8.55 -1.38
C LEU A 24 0.49 -7.57 -1.42
N ALA A 25 1.44 -7.77 -2.35
CA ALA A 25 2.56 -6.85 -2.53
C ALA A 25 2.08 -5.48 -3.04
N PHE A 26 1.09 -5.46 -3.91
CA PHE A 26 0.48 -4.24 -4.43
C PHE A 26 -0.29 -3.48 -3.33
N GLU A 27 -1.13 -4.16 -2.56
CA GLU A 27 -1.86 -3.58 -1.43
C GLU A 27 -0.93 -2.92 -0.42
N LYS A 28 0.19 -3.56 -0.08
CA LYS A 28 1.22 -2.98 0.80
C LYS A 28 1.82 -1.69 0.23
N LYS A 29 2.04 -1.62 -1.09
CA LYS A 29 2.52 -0.38 -1.74
C LYS A 29 1.49 0.74 -1.59
N ILE A 30 0.20 0.44 -1.79
CA ILE A 30 -0.89 1.41 -1.60
C ILE A 30 -0.96 1.89 -0.16
N GLU A 31 -0.88 0.98 0.82
CA GLU A 31 -0.90 1.31 2.23
C GLU A 31 0.22 2.29 2.61
N VAL A 32 1.45 2.03 2.14
CA VAL A 32 2.60 2.92 2.33
C VAL A 32 2.34 4.31 1.75
N LEU A 33 1.81 4.39 0.51
CA LEU A 33 1.50 5.67 -0.13
C LEU A 33 0.40 6.45 0.60
N MET A 34 -0.65 5.77 1.06
CA MET A 34 -1.75 6.38 1.81
C MET A 34 -1.27 6.95 3.15
N LEU A 35 -0.46 6.19 3.89
CA LEU A 35 0.13 6.66 5.14
C LEU A 35 1.05 7.85 4.90
N TYR A 36 1.88 7.79 3.85
CA TYR A 36 2.77 8.89 3.48
C TYR A 36 1.99 10.17 3.16
N LYS A 37 0.93 10.10 2.35
CA LYS A 37 0.07 11.26 2.03
C LYS A 37 -0.63 11.82 3.27
N THR A 38 -1.08 10.96 4.18
CA THR A 38 -1.75 11.37 5.41
C THR A 38 -0.83 12.20 6.30
N LEU A 39 0.44 11.80 6.40
CA LEU A 39 1.47 12.49 7.20
C LEU A 39 2.05 13.71 6.47
N ASN A 40 2.05 13.70 5.14
CA ASN A 40 2.63 14.75 4.30
C ASN A 40 1.53 15.37 3.41
N LYS A 41 0.58 16.08 4.03
CA LYS A 41 -0.64 16.56 3.35
C LYS A 41 -0.38 17.43 2.12
N SER A 42 0.73 18.18 2.10
CA SER A 42 1.14 19.05 1.00
C SER A 42 1.81 18.32 -0.17
N GLU A 43 2.26 17.08 0.03
CA GLU A 43 2.95 16.31 -1.01
C GLU A 43 1.94 15.69 -1.97
N GLU A 44 2.20 15.79 -3.27
CA GLU A 44 1.47 15.00 -4.26
C GLU A 44 2.00 13.56 -4.26
N VAL A 45 1.08 12.60 -4.23
CA VAL A 45 1.41 11.18 -4.14
C VAL A 45 0.69 10.46 -5.26
N TYR A 46 1.47 9.79 -6.11
CA TYR A 46 0.98 9.08 -7.29
C TYR A 46 1.27 7.59 -7.16
N LEU A 47 0.51 6.76 -7.88
CA LEU A 47 0.79 5.33 -7.96
C LEU A 47 1.91 5.07 -8.99
N ASN A 48 3.13 5.41 -8.61
CA ASN A 48 4.33 5.18 -9.41
C ASN A 48 5.54 4.83 -8.52
N GLU A 49 6.58 4.27 -9.13
CA GLU A 49 7.77 3.83 -8.39
C GLU A 49 8.47 4.98 -7.66
N GLU A 50 8.49 6.18 -8.24
CA GLU A 50 9.08 7.36 -7.63
C GLU A 50 8.41 7.71 -6.29
N SER A 51 7.08 7.80 -6.26
CA SER A 51 6.31 8.08 -5.05
C SER A 51 6.47 6.97 -4.02
N ILE A 52 6.52 5.70 -4.45
CA ILE A 52 6.72 4.55 -3.56
C ILE A 52 8.10 4.63 -2.90
N ASN A 53 9.15 4.86 -3.69
CA ASN A 53 10.51 4.95 -3.18
C ASN A 53 10.67 6.14 -2.23
N LYS A 54 10.09 7.30 -2.58
CA LYS A 54 10.07 8.50 -1.73
C LYS A 54 9.40 8.21 -0.38
N ALA A 55 8.24 7.57 -0.40
CA ALA A 55 7.51 7.19 0.82
C ALA A 55 8.31 6.22 1.70
N ILE A 56 8.91 5.17 1.10
CA ILE A 56 9.75 4.19 1.84
C ILE A 56 10.97 4.87 2.47
N GLN A 57 11.66 5.74 1.72
CA GLN A 57 12.81 6.48 2.23
C GLN A 57 12.41 7.37 3.40
N TRP A 58 11.28 8.09 3.27
CA TRP A 58 10.77 8.95 4.33
C TRP A 58 10.49 8.15 5.61
N PHE A 59 9.80 7.00 5.51
CA PHE A 59 9.54 6.15 6.68
C PHE A 59 10.81 5.57 7.29
N THR A 60 11.77 5.16 6.46
CA THR A 60 13.06 4.65 6.93
C THR A 60 13.84 5.68 7.74
N GLN A 61 13.72 6.96 7.40
CA GLN A 61 14.42 8.07 8.06
C GLN A 61 13.67 8.62 9.29
N ASN A 62 12.33 8.61 9.28
CA ASN A 62 11.52 9.30 10.29
C ASN A 62 10.89 8.39 11.35
N ILE A 63 10.67 7.09 11.07
CA ILE A 63 10.08 6.16 12.04
C ILE A 63 11.15 5.40 12.87
N LYS A 64 12.42 5.40 12.44
CA LYS A 64 13.54 4.77 13.18
C LYS A 64 14.11 5.64 14.33
N LYS A 65 13.34 6.59 14.88
CA LYS A 65 13.76 7.43 16.02
C LYS A 65 12.81 7.30 17.19
#